data_AF-A0AAD7BKF7-F1
#
_entry.id   AF-A0AAD7BKF7-F1
#
_cell.length_a   1.000
_cell.length_b   1.000
_cell.length_c   1.000
_cell.angle_alpha   90.00
_cell.angle_beta   90.00
_cell.angle_gamma   90.00
#
_symmetry.space_group_name_H-M   'P 1'
#
loop_
_entity.id
_entity.type
_entity.pdbx_description
1 polymer ?
#
loop_
_entity_poly.entity_id
_entity_poly.type
_entity_poly.pdbx_seq_one_letter_code
_entity_poly.pdbx_strand_id
1 'polypeptide(L)'
;MSLRRLSNASRTLSATSLKERLKLTATPLVPVANALQANINFVPARIPRKRRLQMLVVAVWSVVILLGVSVFLFLCSYPPLWPFLCIYQIWALWIDKSPEHGGRTSDWFRRLKFWTYFADYYPASFLKETDLPPDRPYLFGYHPHGIIGMGAIATFATEATGFSAAFPGIRPHLLTLSSNFKMPFYRDVILAMGICSVSKTSCSNILKRGAGEAITIVVGGAAESLSAHPGTADLTLRRRLGFIKMAIRHGADLVPVFSFGENDIYEQMPNEPGTTVHMLQNKFKNVFGFTLPLFHGRGLLNYNLGLMPYRRQIVAVIGHPIHVTQTENPSVEEVRAVQKQYIEELERIWHTYKDVFAKTRTRELSIID
;
A
#
# COMPACT_ATOMS: atom_id res chain seq x y z
N MET A 1 -4.98 74.86 -3.68
CA MET A 1 -3.55 74.94 -4.06
C MET A 1 -2.72 75.15 -2.81
N SER A 2 -2.22 74.07 -2.20
CA SER A 2 -0.99 74.00 -1.40
C SER A 2 -0.92 72.63 -0.73
N LEU A 3 0.06 71.84 -1.17
CA LEU A 3 0.36 70.49 -0.71
C LEU A 3 0.86 70.49 0.74
N ARG A 4 0.58 69.43 1.51
CA ARG A 4 1.61 68.79 2.36
C ARG A 4 1.24 67.39 2.84
N ARG A 5 1.98 66.43 2.25
CA ARG A 5 2.62 65.23 2.84
C ARG A 5 1.71 64.10 3.35
N LEU A 6 1.49 63.14 2.46
CA LEU A 6 1.33 61.71 2.80
C LEU A 6 2.56 61.24 3.59
N SER A 7 2.36 60.78 4.82
CA SER A 7 3.41 60.12 5.58
C SER A 7 3.59 58.68 5.10
N ASN A 8 4.80 58.37 4.64
CA ASN A 8 5.24 57.01 4.38
C ASN A 8 5.30 56.24 5.71
N ALA A 9 4.22 55.53 6.06
CA ALA A 9 4.29 54.47 7.06
C ALA A 9 5.04 53.28 6.45
N SER A 10 6.36 53.38 6.46
CA SER A 10 7.27 52.25 6.30
C SER A 10 6.87 51.18 7.32
N ARG A 11 6.20 50.12 6.88
CA ARG A 11 6.06 48.89 7.66
C ARG A 11 7.41 48.19 7.63
N THR A 12 8.30 48.61 8.53
CA THR A 12 9.45 47.82 8.94
C THR A 12 8.92 46.54 9.60
N LEU A 13 8.78 45.49 8.80
CA LEU A 13 8.63 44.12 9.29
C LEU A 13 9.90 43.77 10.06
N SER A 14 9.90 43.97 11.37
CA SER A 14 11.03 43.50 12.19
C SER A 14 11.13 41.98 12.06
N ALA A 15 12.35 41.46 11.97
CA ALA A 15 12.61 40.02 11.94
C ALA A 15 11.99 39.28 13.15
N THR A 16 11.69 40.01 14.23
CA THR A 16 10.99 39.52 15.42
C THR A 16 9.54 39.13 15.14
N SER A 17 8.81 39.91 14.32
CA SER A 17 7.41 39.63 13.93
C SER A 17 7.27 38.36 13.09
N LEU A 18 8.25 38.08 12.23
CA LEU A 18 8.30 36.83 11.46
C LEU A 18 8.61 35.62 12.36
N LYS A 19 9.51 35.79 13.33
CA LYS A 19 9.89 34.73 14.29
C LYS A 19 8.75 34.35 15.23
N GLU A 20 7.92 35.32 15.63
CA GLU A 20 6.71 35.07 16.42
C GLU A 20 5.58 34.44 15.59
N ARG A 21 5.40 34.85 14.32
CA ARG A 21 4.45 34.19 13.41
C ARG A 21 4.89 32.79 12.96
N LEU A 22 6.20 32.49 12.99
CA LEU A 22 6.78 31.18 12.70
C LEU A 22 6.82 30.24 13.92
N LYS A 23 6.35 30.67 15.10
CA LYS A 23 5.96 29.73 16.17
C LYS A 23 4.66 29.03 15.77
N LEU A 24 4.73 28.24 14.69
CA LEU A 24 3.85 27.09 14.51
C LEU A 24 4.06 26.23 15.76
N THR A 25 2.99 26.11 16.55
CA THR A 25 2.84 25.25 17.70
C THR A 25 3.01 23.79 17.27
N ALA A 26 4.26 23.40 17.08
CA ALA A 26 4.66 22.03 16.83
C ALA A 26 5.74 21.68 17.85
N THR A 27 5.51 20.57 18.55
CA THR A 27 6.49 20.05 19.49
C THR A 27 7.80 19.81 18.71
N PRO A 28 8.95 20.35 19.19
CA PRO A 28 10.23 20.13 18.54
C PRO A 28 10.55 18.64 18.50
N LEU A 29 11.26 18.21 17.46
CA LEU A 29 11.72 16.83 17.33
C LEU A 29 12.53 16.46 18.57
N VAL A 30 12.01 15.51 19.37
CA VAL A 30 12.78 14.92 20.47
C VAL A 30 13.98 14.22 19.84
N PRO A 31 15.22 14.53 20.26
CA PRO A 31 16.41 13.85 19.76
C PRO A 31 16.28 12.34 19.99
N VAL A 32 16.50 11.59 18.92
CA VAL A 32 16.38 10.12 18.80
C VAL A 32 17.22 9.34 19.83
N ALA A 33 18.11 10.01 20.56
CA ALA A 33 19.04 9.39 21.50
C ALA A 33 18.35 8.59 22.64
N ASN A 34 17.19 9.02 23.13
CA ASN A 34 16.51 8.32 24.23
C ASN A 34 15.53 7.24 23.76
N ALA A 35 15.03 7.31 22.51
CA ALA A 35 14.20 6.25 21.92
C ALA A 35 15.04 5.08 21.36
N LEU A 36 16.32 5.31 21.05
CA LEU A 36 17.27 4.30 20.56
C LEU A 36 18.21 3.73 21.64
N GLN A 37 17.92 3.91 22.93
CA GLN A 37 18.56 3.12 24.00
C GLN A 37 18.08 1.64 23.99
N ALA A 38 17.95 1.05 22.81
CA ALA A 38 17.66 -0.35 22.64
C ALA A 38 18.97 -1.12 22.69
N ASN A 39 19.15 -1.98 23.70
CA ASN A 39 20.13 -3.05 23.63
C ASN A 39 19.95 -3.79 22.29
N ILE A 40 20.92 -3.69 21.38
CA ILE A 40 20.83 -4.29 20.05
C ILE A 40 20.82 -5.81 20.21
N ASN A 41 19.67 -6.43 19.97
CA ASN A 41 19.53 -7.87 20.05
C ASN A 41 20.02 -8.47 18.74
N PHE A 42 21.29 -8.87 18.70
CA PHE A 42 21.89 -9.53 17.55
C PHE A 42 21.27 -10.91 17.32
N VAL A 43 21.23 -11.29 16.05
CA VAL A 43 20.69 -12.57 15.64
C VAL A 43 21.70 -13.70 15.97
N PRO A 44 21.28 -14.84 16.55
CA PRO A 44 22.19 -15.94 16.84
C PRO A 44 22.92 -16.44 15.59
N ALA A 45 24.18 -16.83 15.69
CA ALA A 45 24.97 -17.30 14.56
C ALA A 45 24.36 -18.55 13.87
N ARG A 46 23.67 -19.41 14.62
CA ARG A 46 23.05 -20.66 14.13
C ARG A 46 21.57 -20.47 13.80
N ILE A 47 21.28 -19.82 12.68
CA ILE A 47 19.93 -19.76 12.09
C ILE A 47 19.80 -20.79 10.97
N PRO A 48 18.67 -21.52 10.87
CA PRO A 48 18.38 -22.38 9.72
C PRO A 48 18.51 -21.64 8.38
N ARG A 49 19.09 -22.30 7.35
CA ARG A 49 19.28 -21.74 6.00
C ARG A 49 17.98 -21.20 5.40
N LYS A 50 16.86 -21.91 5.60
CA LYS A 50 15.52 -21.48 5.17
C LYS A 50 15.18 -20.07 5.68
N ARG A 51 15.42 -19.80 6.96
CA ARG A 51 15.15 -18.47 7.54
C ARG A 51 16.05 -17.39 6.96
N ARG A 52 17.32 -17.69 6.66
CA ARG A 52 18.23 -16.74 6.00
C ARG A 52 17.76 -16.39 4.58
N LEU A 53 17.31 -17.39 3.82
CA LEU A 53 16.74 -17.17 2.49
C LEU A 53 15.47 -16.31 2.52
N GLN A 54 14.58 -16.55 3.49
CA GLN A 54 13.40 -15.70 3.71
C GLN A 54 13.80 -14.25 3.97
N MET A 55 14.80 -14.01 4.84
CA MET A 55 15.28 -12.65 5.10
C MET A 55 15.90 -12.02 3.86
N LEU A 56 16.73 -12.76 3.11
CA LEU A 56 17.36 -12.27 1.89
C LEU A 56 16.32 -11.86 0.85
N VAL A 57 15.31 -12.68 0.63
CA VAL A 57 14.22 -12.42 -0.32
C VAL A 57 13.46 -11.15 0.05
N VAL A 58 13.05 -10.99 1.30
CA VAL A 58 12.36 -9.77 1.76
C VAL A 58 13.29 -8.57 1.67
N ALA A 59 14.59 -8.72 1.97
CA ALA A 59 15.56 -7.63 1.86
C ALA A 59 15.73 -7.17 0.41
N VAL A 60 15.91 -8.11 -0.52
CA VAL A 60 15.98 -7.83 -1.96
C VAL A 60 14.71 -7.12 -2.43
N TRP A 61 13.53 -7.58 -1.98
CA TRP A 61 12.27 -6.93 -2.31
C TRP A 61 12.19 -5.50 -1.75
N SER A 62 12.58 -5.27 -0.49
CA SER A 62 12.57 -3.94 0.13
C SER A 62 13.44 -2.91 -0.60
N VAL A 63 14.46 -3.35 -1.34
CA VAL A 63 15.35 -2.46 -2.10
C VAL A 63 15.18 -2.57 -3.62
N VAL A 64 14.21 -3.34 -4.12
CA VAL A 64 14.10 -3.66 -5.56
C VAL A 64 13.96 -2.41 -6.43
N ILE A 65 13.27 -1.38 -5.94
CA ILE A 65 13.13 -0.09 -6.64
C ILE A 65 14.50 0.59 -6.75
N LEU A 66 15.24 0.66 -5.65
CA LEU A 66 16.58 1.25 -5.61
C LEU A 66 17.53 0.47 -6.51
N LEU A 67 17.50 -0.87 -6.45
CA LEU A 67 18.30 -1.72 -7.33
C LEU A 67 17.99 -1.46 -8.81
N GLY A 68 16.72 -1.42 -9.19
CA GLY A 68 16.30 -1.15 -10.57
C GLY A 68 16.80 0.21 -11.06
N VAL A 69 16.60 1.26 -10.27
CA VAL A 69 17.05 2.61 -10.62
C VAL A 69 18.58 2.70 -10.66
N SER A 70 19.28 2.12 -9.69
CA SER A 70 20.75 2.10 -9.66
C SER A 70 21.34 1.35 -10.85
N VAL A 71 20.77 0.21 -11.23
CA VAL A 71 21.19 -0.53 -12.44
C VAL A 71 20.95 0.33 -13.68
N PHE A 72 19.79 0.96 -13.80
CA PHE A 72 19.50 1.84 -14.95
C PHE A 72 20.51 3.00 -15.06
N LEU A 73 20.76 3.70 -13.95
CA LEU A 73 21.74 4.80 -13.92
C LEU A 73 23.16 4.32 -14.21
N PHE A 74 23.53 3.14 -13.71
CA PHE A 74 24.81 2.51 -14.05
C PHE A 74 24.92 2.21 -15.54
N LEU A 75 23.88 1.66 -16.17
CA LEU A 75 23.87 1.42 -17.62
C LEU A 75 23.94 2.73 -18.42
N CYS A 76 23.32 3.82 -17.93
CA CYS A 76 23.44 5.14 -18.52
C CYS A 76 24.88 5.69 -18.48
N SER A 77 25.74 5.21 -17.57
CA SER A 77 27.15 5.63 -17.54
C SER A 77 27.99 5.08 -18.70
N TYR A 78 27.44 4.17 -19.51
CA TYR A 78 28.11 3.55 -20.65
C TYR A 78 27.44 3.98 -21.98
N PRO A 79 28.00 4.99 -22.69
CA PRO A 79 27.39 5.58 -23.89
C PRO A 79 26.98 4.61 -25.01
N PRO A 80 27.71 3.51 -25.29
CA PRO A 80 27.29 2.55 -26.30
C PRO A 80 25.91 1.91 -26.05
N LEU A 81 25.41 1.91 -24.81
CA LEU A 81 24.07 1.38 -24.50
C LEU A 81 22.94 2.40 -24.68
N TRP A 82 23.24 3.68 -24.88
CA TRP A 82 22.23 4.74 -24.95
C TRP A 82 21.14 4.49 -25.99
N PRO A 83 21.43 4.03 -27.22
CA PRO A 83 20.36 3.73 -28.17
C PRO A 83 19.33 2.73 -27.63
N PHE A 84 19.79 1.67 -26.97
CA PHE A 84 18.91 0.65 -26.38
C PHE A 84 18.13 1.19 -25.17
N LEU A 85 18.78 1.98 -24.31
CA LEU A 85 18.13 2.60 -23.14
C LEU A 85 17.08 3.63 -23.56
N CYS A 86 17.36 4.43 -24.60
CA CYS A 86 16.40 5.36 -25.18
C CYS A 86 15.20 4.63 -25.77
N ILE A 87 15.42 3.56 -26.55
CA ILE A 87 14.34 2.73 -27.09
C ILE A 87 13.49 2.16 -25.96
N TYR A 88 14.12 1.57 -24.94
CA TYR A 88 13.43 1.04 -23.76
C TYR A 88 12.60 2.12 -23.05
N GLN A 89 13.18 3.30 -22.82
CA GLN A 89 12.50 4.37 -22.08
C GLN A 89 11.32 4.96 -22.87
N ILE A 90 11.48 5.14 -24.19
CA ILE A 90 10.40 5.59 -25.07
C ILE A 90 9.28 4.56 -25.07
N TRP A 91 9.62 3.28 -25.26
CA TRP A 91 8.66 2.20 -25.22
C TRP A 91 7.92 2.15 -23.86
N ALA A 92 8.65 2.18 -22.76
CA ALA A 92 8.10 2.03 -21.41
C ALA A 92 7.16 3.18 -20.99
N LEU A 93 7.42 4.42 -21.43
CA LEU A 93 6.63 5.59 -21.04
C LEU A 93 5.52 5.95 -22.01
N TRP A 94 5.71 5.69 -23.31
CA TRP A 94 4.82 6.21 -24.35
C TRP A 94 4.09 5.13 -25.14
N ILE A 95 4.60 3.90 -25.15
CA ILE A 95 4.05 2.81 -25.98
C ILE A 95 3.37 1.74 -25.11
N ASP A 96 4.03 1.32 -24.03
CA ASP A 96 3.57 0.22 -23.18
C ASP A 96 2.39 0.65 -22.29
N LYS A 97 1.17 0.32 -22.73
CA LYS A 97 -0.08 0.60 -22.01
C LYS A 97 -0.47 -0.50 -21.01
N SER A 98 0.35 -1.53 -20.85
CA SER A 98 0.08 -2.66 -19.96
C SER A 98 -0.31 -2.27 -18.53
N PRO A 99 0.29 -1.24 -17.88
CA PRO A 99 -0.12 -0.82 -16.54
C PRO A 99 -1.60 -0.50 -16.37
N GLU A 100 -2.29 -0.12 -17.45
CA GLU A 100 -3.72 0.23 -17.44
C GLU A 100 -4.60 -0.79 -18.17
N HIS A 101 -4.02 -1.92 -18.59
CA HIS A 101 -4.71 -2.94 -19.37
C HIS A 101 -4.32 -4.34 -18.84
N GLY A 102 -4.40 -4.54 -17.52
CA GLY A 102 -4.23 -5.87 -16.90
C GLY A 102 -2.80 -6.42 -16.89
N GLY A 103 -1.79 -5.55 -17.02
CA GLY A 103 -0.40 -5.89 -16.76
C GLY A 103 0.25 -6.75 -17.84
N ARG A 104 1.41 -7.35 -17.50
CA ARG A 104 2.11 -8.35 -18.31
C ARG A 104 2.31 -9.62 -17.49
N THR A 105 1.21 -10.09 -16.89
CA THR A 105 1.20 -11.17 -15.92
C THR A 105 1.96 -12.39 -16.44
N SER A 106 3.01 -12.79 -15.72
CA SER A 106 3.79 -13.97 -15.99
C SER A 106 3.53 -15.00 -14.91
N ASP A 107 2.78 -16.01 -15.33
CA ASP A 107 2.40 -17.16 -14.54
C ASP A 107 3.61 -17.91 -13.95
N TRP A 108 4.66 -18.06 -14.76
CA TRP A 108 5.95 -18.61 -14.31
C TRP A 108 6.58 -17.72 -13.24
N PHE A 109 6.60 -16.40 -13.46
CA PHE A 109 7.21 -15.45 -12.53
C PHE A 109 6.48 -15.45 -11.18
N ARG A 110 5.14 -15.48 -11.18
CA ARG A 110 4.29 -15.54 -9.97
C ARG A 110 4.46 -16.83 -9.17
N ARG A 111 4.91 -17.93 -9.81
CA ARG A 111 5.16 -19.24 -9.18
C ARG A 111 6.61 -19.46 -8.74
N LEU A 112 7.49 -18.47 -8.90
CA LEU A 112 8.89 -18.59 -8.45
C LEU A 112 8.96 -18.85 -6.94
N LYS A 113 9.91 -19.71 -6.53
CA LYS A 113 10.20 -20.00 -5.12
C LYS A 113 10.57 -18.76 -4.31
N PHE A 114 11.02 -17.68 -4.98
CA PHE A 114 11.19 -16.37 -4.38
C PHE A 114 9.94 -15.95 -3.59
N TRP A 115 8.75 -16.06 -4.18
CA TRP A 115 7.51 -15.66 -3.54
C TRP A 115 7.10 -16.59 -2.40
N THR A 116 7.41 -17.89 -2.48
CA THR A 116 7.22 -18.81 -1.35
C THR A 116 8.07 -18.40 -0.14
N TYR A 117 9.34 -18.05 -0.35
CA TYR A 117 10.19 -17.54 0.73
C TYR A 117 9.73 -16.18 1.26
N PHE A 118 9.18 -15.34 0.39
CA PHE A 118 8.57 -14.07 0.75
C PHE A 118 7.36 -14.28 1.67
N ALA A 119 6.41 -15.13 1.28
CA ALA A 119 5.23 -15.45 2.10
C ALA A 119 5.61 -16.13 3.42
N ASP A 120 6.52 -17.11 3.39
CA ASP A 120 7.00 -17.82 4.58
C ASP A 120 7.77 -16.92 5.58
N TYR A 121 8.24 -15.75 5.13
CA TYR A 121 8.80 -14.75 6.05
C TYR A 121 7.72 -14.23 6.99
N TYR A 122 6.53 -13.92 6.49
CA TYR A 122 5.38 -13.40 7.27
C TYR A 122 4.39 -14.48 7.70
N PRO A 123 4.78 -15.77 7.69
CA PRO A 123 3.83 -16.87 7.51
C PRO A 123 2.48 -16.49 6.84
N ALA A 124 2.56 -15.85 5.67
CA ALA A 124 1.40 -15.25 5.02
C ALA A 124 0.46 -16.34 4.48
N SER A 125 -0.84 -16.14 4.69
CA SER A 125 -1.90 -17.05 4.25
C SER A 125 -3.20 -16.28 4.04
N PHE A 126 -4.21 -16.92 3.45
CA PHE A 126 -5.55 -16.38 3.42
C PHE A 126 -6.59 -17.44 3.83
N LEU A 127 -7.72 -16.96 4.34
CA LEU A 127 -8.91 -17.74 4.63
C LEU A 127 -9.98 -17.36 3.61
N LYS A 128 -10.53 -18.36 2.94
CA LYS A 128 -11.64 -18.21 1.99
C LYS A 128 -12.93 -18.60 2.69
N GLU A 129 -13.87 -17.68 2.83
CA GLU A 129 -15.17 -17.96 3.46
C GLU A 129 -16.22 -18.49 2.48
N THR A 130 -16.11 -18.13 1.20
CA THR A 130 -17.06 -18.58 0.18
C THR A 130 -16.40 -18.79 -1.18
N ASP A 131 -17.02 -19.61 -2.02
CA ASP A 131 -16.70 -19.73 -3.43
C ASP A 131 -17.11 -18.46 -4.17
N LEU A 132 -16.30 -18.07 -5.15
CA LEU A 132 -16.58 -16.96 -6.05
C LEU A 132 -16.68 -17.52 -7.48
N PRO A 133 -17.87 -17.51 -8.12
CA PRO A 133 -18.03 -18.02 -9.47
C PRO A 133 -17.25 -17.14 -10.49
N PRO A 134 -16.54 -17.73 -11.46
CA PRO A 134 -15.77 -16.97 -12.45
C PRO A 134 -16.64 -16.38 -13.58
N ASP A 135 -17.96 -16.29 -13.40
CA ASP A 135 -18.94 -15.82 -14.39
C ASP A 135 -19.09 -14.29 -14.43
N ARG A 136 -18.45 -13.59 -13.48
CA ARG A 136 -18.57 -12.14 -13.30
C ARG A 136 -17.23 -11.52 -12.87
N PRO A 137 -17.07 -10.18 -12.99
CA PRO A 137 -15.90 -9.50 -12.46
C PRO A 137 -16.02 -9.26 -10.95
N TYR A 138 -14.87 -9.05 -10.29
CA TYR A 138 -14.81 -8.76 -8.85
C TYR A 138 -13.96 -7.54 -8.52
N LEU A 139 -14.33 -6.85 -7.45
CA LEU A 139 -13.50 -5.83 -6.84
C LEU A 139 -13.22 -6.21 -5.39
N PHE A 140 -11.98 -6.63 -5.11
CA PHE A 140 -11.51 -6.92 -3.75
C PHE A 140 -11.08 -5.62 -3.07
N GLY A 141 -11.72 -5.27 -1.96
CA GLY A 141 -11.30 -4.15 -1.12
C GLY A 141 -10.45 -4.65 0.04
N TYR A 142 -9.14 -4.38 -0.01
CA TYR A 142 -8.17 -4.87 0.97
C TYR A 142 -7.94 -3.88 2.10
N HIS A 143 -8.06 -4.38 3.33
CA HIS A 143 -7.89 -3.64 4.58
C HIS A 143 -7.14 -4.48 5.63
N PRO A 144 -6.41 -3.88 6.57
CA PRO A 144 -5.85 -2.55 6.44
C PRO A 144 -4.74 -2.53 5.38
N HIS A 145 -4.36 -1.36 4.92
CA HIS A 145 -3.24 -1.13 4.01
C HIS A 145 -1.90 -1.48 4.67
N GLY A 146 -1.80 -1.26 5.98
CA GLY A 146 -0.52 -1.22 6.66
C GLY A 146 0.42 -0.20 6.03
N ILE A 147 1.70 -0.34 6.30
CA ILE A 147 2.70 0.57 5.73
C ILE A 147 2.89 0.32 4.22
N ILE A 148 3.00 -0.94 3.80
CA ILE A 148 3.37 -1.30 2.41
C ILE A 148 2.56 -2.48 1.81
N GLY A 149 1.55 -3.02 2.48
CA GLY A 149 0.64 -4.04 1.93
C GLY A 149 1.31 -5.35 1.49
N MET A 150 2.10 -5.97 2.37
CA MET A 150 2.82 -7.22 2.06
C MET A 150 1.89 -8.43 1.95
N GLY A 151 0.82 -8.49 2.75
CA GLY A 151 -0.18 -9.54 2.61
C GLY A 151 -0.91 -9.46 1.27
N ALA A 152 -1.18 -8.24 0.80
CA ALA A 152 -1.83 -8.01 -0.50
C ALA A 152 -0.92 -8.49 -1.65
N ILE A 153 0.38 -8.21 -1.58
CA ILE A 153 1.36 -8.71 -2.57
C ILE A 153 1.42 -10.23 -2.54
N ALA A 154 1.60 -10.84 -1.38
CA ALA A 154 1.70 -12.29 -1.24
C ALA A 154 0.44 -13.01 -1.76
N THR A 155 -0.74 -12.42 -1.58
CA THR A 155 -2.03 -13.03 -1.91
C THR A 155 -2.45 -12.77 -3.35
N PHE A 156 -2.44 -11.52 -3.80
CA PHE A 156 -3.06 -11.12 -5.06
C PHE A 156 -2.07 -10.94 -6.21
N ALA A 157 -0.77 -10.77 -5.93
CA ALA A 157 0.26 -10.56 -6.96
C ALA A 157 1.17 -11.78 -7.20
N THR A 158 1.03 -12.85 -6.41
CA THR A 158 1.86 -14.06 -6.53
C THR A 158 1.03 -15.32 -6.33
N GLU A 159 1.60 -16.49 -6.59
CA GLU A 159 0.97 -17.78 -6.27
C GLU A 159 1.44 -18.36 -4.93
N ALA A 160 2.16 -17.57 -4.12
CA ALA A 160 2.78 -18.07 -2.89
C ALA A 160 1.78 -18.57 -1.84
N THR A 161 0.60 -17.98 -1.81
CA THR A 161 -0.51 -18.36 -0.90
C THR A 161 -1.56 -19.26 -1.58
N GLY A 162 -1.47 -19.46 -2.90
CA GLY A 162 -2.36 -20.34 -3.66
C GLY A 162 -3.68 -19.72 -4.14
N PHE A 163 -3.73 -18.42 -4.41
CA PHE A 163 -4.96 -17.73 -4.82
C PHE A 163 -5.65 -18.39 -6.02
N SER A 164 -4.93 -18.66 -7.12
CA SER A 164 -5.55 -19.24 -8.32
C SER A 164 -6.05 -20.67 -8.12
N ALA A 165 -5.50 -21.40 -7.15
CA ALA A 165 -6.01 -22.72 -6.77
C ALA A 165 -7.31 -22.61 -5.96
N ALA A 166 -7.44 -21.60 -5.10
CA ALA A 166 -8.65 -21.38 -4.31
C ALA A 166 -9.79 -20.71 -5.10
N PHE A 167 -9.47 -19.88 -6.08
CA PHE A 167 -10.46 -19.19 -6.93
C PHE A 167 -10.21 -19.51 -8.41
N PRO A 168 -10.50 -20.74 -8.84
CA PRO A 168 -10.26 -21.17 -10.22
C PRO A 168 -11.04 -20.30 -11.20
N GLY A 169 -10.38 -19.83 -12.25
CA GLY A 169 -10.97 -18.96 -13.26
C GLY A 169 -10.99 -17.46 -12.89
N ILE A 170 -10.63 -17.09 -11.67
CA ILE A 170 -10.48 -15.69 -11.27
C ILE A 170 -9.02 -15.23 -11.44
N ARG A 171 -8.82 -14.15 -12.17
CA ARG A 171 -7.53 -13.50 -12.42
C ARG A 171 -7.42 -12.23 -11.57
N PRO A 172 -6.60 -12.23 -10.51
CA PRO A 172 -6.43 -11.07 -9.65
C PRO A 172 -5.43 -10.08 -10.26
N HIS A 173 -5.75 -8.79 -10.17
CA HIS A 173 -4.87 -7.68 -10.49
C HIS A 173 -4.74 -6.77 -9.26
N LEU A 174 -3.64 -6.90 -8.51
CA LEU A 174 -3.35 -5.99 -7.41
C LEU A 174 -3.03 -4.59 -7.98
N LEU A 175 -3.65 -3.56 -7.43
CA LEU A 175 -3.50 -2.20 -7.93
C LEU A 175 -2.59 -1.36 -7.04
N THR A 176 -1.70 -0.60 -7.68
CA THR A 176 -0.73 0.27 -6.99
C THR A 176 -0.61 1.64 -7.68
N LEU A 177 0.15 2.56 -7.07
CA LEU A 177 0.34 3.93 -7.58
C LEU A 177 0.91 3.94 -9.00
N SER A 178 0.37 4.78 -9.88
CA SER A 178 0.81 4.88 -11.28
C SER A 178 2.29 5.30 -11.43
N SER A 179 2.85 5.98 -10.42
CA SER A 179 4.27 6.36 -10.39
C SER A 179 5.23 5.17 -10.39
N ASN A 180 4.83 4.03 -9.84
CA ASN A 180 5.64 2.81 -9.83
C ASN A 180 5.99 2.34 -11.25
N PHE A 181 5.10 2.55 -12.21
CA PHE A 181 5.29 2.13 -13.60
C PHE A 181 6.21 3.06 -14.41
N LYS A 182 6.67 4.17 -13.82
CA LYS A 182 7.68 5.07 -14.39
C LYS A 182 9.10 4.71 -13.96
N MET A 183 9.26 3.85 -12.96
CA MET A 183 10.58 3.45 -12.46
C MET A 183 11.17 2.36 -13.38
N PRO A 184 12.34 2.61 -14.00
CA PRO A 184 12.95 1.66 -14.93
C PRO A 184 13.29 0.34 -14.23
N PHE A 185 13.09 -0.76 -14.95
CA PHE A 185 13.23 -2.16 -14.52
C PHE A 185 12.28 -2.60 -13.39
N TYR A 186 12.04 -1.78 -12.37
CA TYR A 186 11.04 -2.07 -11.33
C TYR A 186 9.65 -2.24 -11.92
N ARG A 187 9.27 -1.37 -12.88
CA ARG A 187 8.00 -1.49 -13.61
C ARG A 187 7.83 -2.88 -14.22
N ASP A 188 8.89 -3.47 -14.77
CA ASP A 188 8.84 -4.76 -15.45
C ASP A 188 8.64 -5.91 -14.46
N VAL A 189 9.27 -5.81 -13.28
CA VAL A 189 9.07 -6.75 -12.17
C VAL A 189 7.61 -6.77 -11.72
N ILE A 190 7.02 -5.61 -11.41
CA ILE A 190 5.64 -5.55 -10.91
C ILE A 190 4.62 -5.89 -12.01
N LEU A 191 4.88 -5.55 -13.27
CA LEU A 191 4.02 -5.95 -14.39
C LEU A 191 4.03 -7.46 -14.61
N ALA A 192 5.19 -8.11 -14.43
CA ALA A 192 5.31 -9.57 -14.47
C ALA A 192 4.55 -10.26 -13.33
N MET A 193 4.36 -9.59 -12.20
CA MET A 193 3.50 -10.06 -11.10
C MET A 193 2.00 -9.88 -11.36
N GLY A 194 1.63 -9.18 -12.44
CA GLY A 194 0.23 -8.82 -12.72
C GLY A 194 -0.26 -7.60 -11.94
N ILE A 195 0.64 -6.82 -11.33
CA ILE A 195 0.29 -5.59 -10.64
C ILE A 195 -0.01 -4.50 -11.69
N CYS A 196 -1.11 -3.78 -11.49
CA CYS A 196 -1.60 -2.74 -12.39
C CYS A 196 -1.74 -1.38 -11.68
N SER A 197 -2.02 -0.34 -12.46
CA SER A 197 -2.27 1.01 -11.96
C SER A 197 -3.63 1.05 -11.24
N VAL A 198 -3.70 1.78 -10.12
CA VAL A 198 -4.95 2.11 -9.42
C VAL A 198 -5.73 3.26 -10.07
N SER A 199 -5.30 3.73 -11.25
CA SER A 199 -6.01 4.76 -12.01
C SER A 199 -7.41 4.29 -12.39
N LYS A 200 -8.37 5.22 -12.41
CA LYS A 200 -9.76 4.94 -12.81
C LYS A 200 -9.84 4.26 -14.18
N THR A 201 -9.00 4.68 -15.12
CA THR A 201 -8.87 4.10 -16.46
C THR A 201 -8.48 2.62 -16.39
N SER A 202 -7.43 2.31 -15.64
CA SER A 202 -6.97 0.93 -15.42
C SER A 202 -8.06 0.04 -14.81
N CYS A 203 -8.66 0.49 -13.70
CA CYS A 203 -9.77 -0.22 -13.07
C CYS A 203 -10.91 -0.50 -14.05
N SER A 204 -11.30 0.52 -14.84
CA SER A 204 -12.37 0.39 -15.82
C SER A 204 -12.02 -0.57 -16.94
N ASN A 205 -10.80 -0.49 -17.48
CA ASN A 205 -10.33 -1.33 -18.58
C ASN A 205 -10.25 -2.81 -18.18
N ILE A 206 -9.80 -3.09 -16.95
CA ILE A 206 -9.71 -4.47 -16.44
C ILE A 206 -11.11 -5.01 -16.19
N LEU A 207 -11.97 -4.29 -15.46
CA LEU A 207 -13.32 -4.77 -15.14
C LEU A 207 -14.21 -4.93 -16.38
N LYS A 208 -14.02 -4.10 -17.43
CA LYS A 208 -14.74 -4.23 -18.71
C LYS A 208 -14.44 -5.52 -19.48
N ARG A 209 -13.37 -6.23 -19.15
CA ARG A 209 -13.07 -7.55 -19.75
C ARG A 209 -14.08 -8.61 -19.30
N GLY A 210 -14.77 -8.38 -18.18
CA GLY A 210 -15.91 -9.18 -17.74
C GLY A 210 -15.51 -10.39 -16.88
N ALA A 211 -16.14 -11.52 -17.16
CA ALA A 211 -16.11 -12.73 -16.36
C ALA A 211 -14.68 -13.17 -15.97
N GLY A 212 -14.48 -13.44 -14.68
CA GLY A 212 -13.22 -13.92 -14.13
C GLY A 212 -12.17 -12.84 -13.88
N GLU A 213 -12.38 -11.60 -14.29
CA GLU A 213 -11.41 -10.52 -14.05
C GLU A 213 -11.66 -9.85 -12.71
N ALA A 214 -10.60 -9.75 -11.89
CA ALA A 214 -10.69 -9.19 -10.57
C ALA A 214 -9.62 -8.12 -10.34
N ILE A 215 -10.01 -7.00 -9.73
CA ILE A 215 -9.05 -6.01 -9.25
C ILE A 215 -9.01 -6.01 -7.72
N THR A 216 -7.84 -5.77 -7.14
CA THR A 216 -7.67 -5.60 -5.70
C THR A 216 -7.16 -4.20 -5.40
N ILE A 217 -7.94 -3.44 -4.63
CA ILE A 217 -7.60 -2.08 -4.20
C ILE A 217 -7.31 -2.10 -2.71
N VAL A 218 -6.12 -1.63 -2.34
CA VAL A 218 -5.78 -1.38 -0.94
C VAL A 218 -6.35 0.00 -0.55
N VAL A 219 -7.56 0.00 0.00
CA VAL A 219 -8.46 1.18 0.02
C VAL A 219 -7.93 2.32 0.89
N GLY A 220 -7.35 2.02 2.05
CA GLY A 220 -6.88 3.03 3.00
C GLY A 220 -5.80 3.96 2.44
N GLY A 221 -4.99 3.44 1.52
CA GLY A 221 -3.90 4.17 0.85
C GLY A 221 -2.94 4.85 1.84
N ALA A 222 -2.32 5.94 1.37
CA ALA A 222 -1.36 6.71 2.17
C ALA A 222 -1.95 7.33 3.45
N ALA A 223 -3.28 7.46 3.57
CA ALA A 223 -3.88 7.97 4.81
C ALA A 223 -3.78 6.93 5.93
N GLU A 224 -4.17 5.69 5.62
CA GLU A 224 -4.12 4.58 6.56
C GLU A 224 -2.69 4.14 6.86
N SER A 225 -1.79 4.19 5.87
CA SER A 225 -0.37 3.88 6.09
C SER A 225 0.30 4.79 7.12
N LEU A 226 -0.13 6.03 7.28
CA LEU A 226 0.39 6.95 8.29
C LEU A 226 -0.14 6.66 9.70
N SER A 227 -1.23 5.92 9.82
CA SER A 227 -1.86 5.58 11.11
C SER A 227 -1.77 4.09 11.43
N ALA A 228 -1.02 3.33 10.65
CA ALA A 228 -0.77 1.91 10.85
C ALA A 228 0.15 1.67 12.08
N HIS A 229 -0.46 1.46 13.24
CA HIS A 229 0.26 1.07 14.45
C HIS A 229 -0.02 -0.39 14.83
N PRO A 230 0.99 -1.13 15.33
CA PRO A 230 0.78 -2.47 15.83
C PRO A 230 -0.37 -2.59 16.82
N GLY A 231 -1.13 -3.68 16.73
CA GLY A 231 -2.29 -3.94 17.58
C GLY A 231 -3.51 -3.05 17.31
N THR A 232 -3.50 -2.23 16.26
CA THR A 232 -4.64 -1.38 15.87
C THR A 232 -5.20 -1.75 14.50
N ALA A 233 -6.48 -1.46 14.29
CA ALA A 233 -7.17 -1.62 13.02
C ALA A 233 -8.05 -0.39 12.75
N ASP A 234 -7.42 0.72 12.39
CA ASP A 234 -8.11 1.95 11.98
C ASP A 234 -8.24 1.96 10.46
N LEU A 235 -9.46 1.83 9.94
CA LEU A 235 -9.72 1.77 8.50
C LEU A 235 -10.21 3.11 7.96
N THR A 236 -9.43 3.71 7.07
CA THR A 236 -9.78 4.92 6.32
C THR A 236 -10.77 4.58 5.21
N LEU A 237 -12.07 4.58 5.54
CA LEU A 237 -13.11 4.05 4.66
C LEU A 237 -14.35 4.94 4.57
N ARG A 238 -14.68 5.76 5.58
CA ARG A 238 -15.96 6.48 5.65
C ARG A 238 -16.19 7.40 4.45
N ARG A 239 -15.14 8.07 3.97
CA ARG A 239 -15.21 8.97 2.79
C ARG A 239 -14.72 8.32 1.49
N ARG A 240 -14.31 7.05 1.51
CA ARG A 240 -13.75 6.34 0.34
C ARG A 240 -14.83 5.66 -0.50
N LEU A 241 -15.65 6.45 -1.19
CA LEU A 241 -16.75 5.93 -2.02
C LEU A 241 -16.33 5.52 -3.45
N GLY A 242 -15.10 5.87 -3.86
CA GLY A 242 -14.65 5.73 -5.24
C GLY A 242 -14.62 4.29 -5.74
N PHE A 243 -14.11 3.36 -4.94
CA PHE A 243 -14.02 1.95 -5.33
C PHE A 243 -15.41 1.28 -5.39
N ILE A 244 -16.31 1.63 -4.48
CA ILE A 244 -17.71 1.16 -4.49
C ILE A 244 -18.43 1.64 -5.75
N LYS A 245 -18.26 2.93 -6.10
CA LYS A 245 -18.79 3.47 -7.35
C LYS A 245 -18.20 2.76 -8.57
N MET A 246 -16.94 2.33 -8.52
CA MET A 246 -16.33 1.54 -9.59
C MET A 246 -16.92 0.13 -9.69
N ALA A 247 -17.14 -0.55 -8.57
CA ALA A 247 -17.81 -1.85 -8.52
C ALA A 247 -19.20 -1.80 -9.18
N ILE A 248 -20.05 -0.87 -8.73
CA ILE A 248 -21.41 -0.69 -9.25
C ILE A 248 -21.41 -0.38 -10.75
N ARG A 249 -20.53 0.51 -11.22
CA ARG A 249 -20.48 0.89 -12.65
C ARG A 249 -20.14 -0.26 -13.59
N HIS A 250 -19.43 -1.26 -13.08
CA HIS A 250 -18.92 -2.37 -13.87
C HIS A 250 -19.62 -3.70 -13.55
N GLY A 251 -20.63 -3.70 -12.68
CA GLY A 251 -21.29 -4.94 -12.24
C GLY A 251 -20.29 -5.91 -11.59
N ALA A 252 -19.26 -5.37 -10.93
CA ALA A 252 -18.24 -6.16 -10.28
C ALA A 252 -18.59 -6.36 -8.83
N ASP A 253 -18.85 -7.61 -8.43
CA ASP A 253 -19.23 -7.93 -7.06
C ASP A 253 -18.11 -7.50 -6.10
N LEU A 254 -18.50 -6.79 -5.05
CA LEU A 254 -17.56 -6.15 -4.14
C LEU A 254 -17.21 -7.13 -3.00
N VAL A 255 -15.94 -7.50 -2.87
CA VAL A 255 -15.48 -8.49 -1.90
C VAL A 255 -14.63 -7.81 -0.81
N PRO A 256 -15.13 -7.70 0.43
CA PRO A 256 -14.33 -7.22 1.55
C PRO A 256 -13.22 -8.20 1.91
N VAL A 257 -12.00 -7.68 2.08
CA VAL A 257 -10.84 -8.47 2.51
C VAL A 257 -10.22 -7.81 3.73
N PHE A 258 -10.15 -8.55 4.84
CA PHE A 258 -9.52 -8.08 6.08
C PHE A 258 -8.25 -8.88 6.38
N SER A 259 -7.12 -8.20 6.49
CA SER A 259 -5.80 -8.76 6.74
C SER A 259 -5.35 -8.54 8.17
N PHE A 260 -5.37 -9.60 8.96
CA PHE A 260 -4.83 -9.59 10.30
C PHE A 260 -3.30 -9.61 10.25
N GLY A 261 -2.65 -8.83 11.12
CA GLY A 261 -1.20 -8.77 11.26
C GLY A 261 -0.48 -7.81 10.32
N GLU A 262 -1.17 -7.22 9.34
CA GLU A 262 -0.58 -6.28 8.37
C GLU A 262 0.03 -5.03 9.05
N ASN A 263 -0.62 -4.52 10.11
CA ASN A 263 -0.11 -3.37 10.87
C ASN A 263 1.03 -3.74 11.84
N ASP A 264 1.26 -5.03 12.10
CA ASP A 264 2.23 -5.51 13.11
C ASP A 264 3.64 -5.73 12.53
N ILE A 265 3.80 -5.62 11.20
CA ILE A 265 5.08 -5.88 10.52
C ILE A 265 6.06 -4.69 10.60
N TYR A 266 5.63 -3.55 11.12
CA TYR A 266 6.48 -2.37 11.34
C TYR A 266 6.01 -1.60 12.56
N GLU A 267 6.93 -0.88 13.20
CA GLU A 267 6.60 0.13 14.20
C GLU A 267 6.74 1.51 13.56
N GLN A 268 5.69 2.33 13.65
CA GLN A 268 5.76 3.73 13.25
C GLN A 268 6.27 4.59 14.39
N MET A 269 7.13 5.55 14.06
CA MET A 269 7.50 6.60 15.00
C MET A 269 6.22 7.37 15.42
N PRO A 270 6.13 7.80 16.69
CA PRO A 270 5.00 8.59 17.15
C PRO A 270 4.79 9.82 16.26
N ASN A 271 3.66 9.88 15.56
CA ASN A 271 3.31 10.91 14.58
C ASN A 271 1.95 11.53 14.89
N GLU A 272 1.68 11.73 16.18
CA GLU A 272 0.44 12.30 16.68
C GLU A 272 0.13 13.66 16.02
N PRO A 273 -1.17 13.99 15.83
CA PRO A 273 -1.58 15.30 15.33
C PRO A 273 -0.96 16.44 16.15
N GLY A 274 -0.28 17.37 15.47
CA GLY A 274 0.46 18.47 16.12
C GLY A 274 1.97 18.28 16.19
N THR A 275 2.50 17.08 15.88
CA THR A 275 3.95 16.88 15.76
C THR A 275 4.52 17.44 14.45
N THR A 276 5.80 17.84 14.49
CA THR A 276 6.53 18.28 13.28
C THR A 276 6.59 17.18 12.21
N VAL A 277 6.69 15.91 12.63
CA VAL A 277 6.65 14.72 11.76
C VAL A 277 5.31 14.64 11.03
N HIS A 278 4.19 14.74 11.76
CA HIS A 278 2.85 14.69 11.18
C HIS A 278 2.63 15.80 10.15
N MET A 279 3.05 17.03 10.44
CA MET A 279 2.93 18.15 9.50
C MET A 279 3.75 17.94 8.23
N LEU A 280 4.98 17.45 8.35
CA LEU A 280 5.85 17.18 7.19
C LEU A 280 5.28 16.06 6.32
N GLN A 281 4.82 14.97 6.95
CA GLN A 281 4.17 13.85 6.26
C GLN A 281 2.91 14.29 5.52
N ASN A 282 2.02 15.07 6.16
CA ASN A 282 0.82 15.59 5.51
C ASN A 282 1.13 16.56 4.37
N LYS A 283 2.14 17.42 4.53
CA LYS A 283 2.57 18.31 3.45
C LYS A 283 3.08 17.51 2.25
N PHE A 284 3.91 16.49 2.49
CA PHE A 284 4.43 15.62 1.43
C PHE A 284 3.31 14.81 0.76
N LYS A 285 2.37 14.27 1.54
CA LYS A 285 1.16 13.59 1.06
C LYS A 285 0.38 14.44 0.07
N ASN A 286 0.10 15.70 0.45
CA ASN A 286 -0.74 16.59 -0.34
C ASN A 286 -0.07 17.01 -1.65
N VAL A 287 1.27 17.03 -1.69
CA VAL A 287 2.04 17.39 -2.89
C VAL A 287 2.22 16.20 -3.83
N PHE A 288 2.57 15.03 -3.30
CA PHE A 288 3.02 13.90 -4.11
C PHE A 288 2.01 12.75 -4.20
N GLY A 289 0.93 12.79 -3.42
CA GLY A 289 -0.09 11.72 -3.39
C GLY A 289 0.37 10.43 -2.67
N PHE A 290 1.60 10.40 -2.18
CA PHE A 290 2.16 9.34 -1.34
C PHE A 290 2.97 9.94 -0.20
N THR A 291 3.20 9.18 0.86
CA THR A 291 4.03 9.59 2.00
C THR A 291 5.18 8.63 2.22
N LEU A 292 6.24 9.13 2.86
CA LEU A 292 7.27 8.31 3.49
C LEU A 292 6.92 8.21 4.98
N PRO A 293 6.22 7.13 5.41
CA PRO A 293 6.05 6.88 6.83
C PRO A 293 7.44 6.72 7.47
N LEU A 294 7.66 7.36 8.62
CA LEU A 294 8.86 7.14 9.41
C LEU A 294 8.60 5.91 10.27
N PHE A 295 9.10 4.77 9.82
CA PHE A 295 8.94 3.50 10.50
C PHE A 295 10.29 2.86 10.76
N HIS A 296 10.34 2.00 11.77
CA HIS A 296 11.41 1.04 11.95
C HIS A 296 10.82 -0.36 12.01
N GLY A 297 11.62 -1.31 11.59
CA GLY A 297 11.43 -2.71 11.92
C GLY A 297 12.74 -3.25 12.45
N ARG A 298 13.17 -4.38 11.91
CA ARG A 298 14.42 -5.04 12.29
C ARG A 298 15.57 -4.76 11.32
N GLY A 299 16.79 -5.05 11.75
CA GLY A 299 17.95 -5.09 10.88
C GLY A 299 18.15 -6.45 10.19
N LEU A 300 19.11 -6.51 9.26
CA LEU A 300 19.55 -7.78 8.65
C LEU A 300 20.23 -8.69 9.68
N LEU A 301 20.96 -8.09 10.64
CA LEU A 301 21.76 -8.79 11.65
C LEU A 301 21.26 -8.60 13.08
N ASN A 302 20.18 -7.83 13.27
CA ASN A 302 19.57 -7.58 14.58
C ASN A 302 18.03 -7.72 14.50
N TYR A 303 17.38 -7.73 15.65
CA TYR A 303 15.92 -7.90 15.74
C TYR A 303 15.12 -6.62 15.93
N ASN A 304 15.73 -5.49 16.27
CA ASN A 304 15.03 -4.32 16.80
C ASN A 304 15.39 -2.98 16.16
N LEU A 305 16.32 -2.94 15.19
CA LEU A 305 16.71 -1.69 14.53
C LEU A 305 17.06 -1.90 13.05
N GLY A 306 16.17 -1.44 12.17
CA GLY A 306 16.42 -1.34 10.72
C GLY A 306 15.15 -1.05 9.92
N LEU A 307 15.24 -1.21 8.59
CA LEU A 307 14.12 -0.96 7.66
C LEU A 307 13.42 -2.24 7.20
N MET A 308 13.88 -3.41 7.68
CA MET A 308 13.25 -4.68 7.35
C MET A 308 12.00 -4.88 8.21
N PRO A 309 10.91 -5.42 7.65
CA PRO A 309 9.71 -5.67 8.43
C PRO A 309 9.93 -6.76 9.48
N TYR A 310 9.17 -6.73 10.56
CA TYR A 310 9.14 -7.80 11.54
C TYR A 310 8.52 -9.08 10.97
N ARG A 311 8.95 -10.20 11.53
CA ARG A 311 8.48 -11.54 11.16
C ARG A 311 7.18 -11.87 11.89
N ARG A 312 6.07 -11.24 11.49
CA ARG A 312 4.73 -11.45 12.06
C ARG A 312 3.82 -12.18 11.08
N GLN A 313 2.86 -12.92 11.62
CA GLN A 313 1.87 -13.65 10.82
C GLN A 313 0.97 -12.66 10.09
N ILE A 314 0.69 -12.90 8.81
CA ILE A 314 -0.34 -12.18 8.05
C ILE A 314 -1.41 -13.17 7.57
N VAL A 315 -2.68 -12.89 7.88
CA VAL A 315 -3.81 -13.71 7.45
C VAL A 315 -4.87 -12.83 6.81
N ALA A 316 -5.03 -12.93 5.49
CA ALA A 316 -6.10 -12.25 4.77
C ALA A 316 -7.38 -13.09 4.78
N VAL A 317 -8.45 -12.59 5.39
CA VAL A 317 -9.78 -13.20 5.31
C VAL A 317 -10.51 -12.58 4.11
N ILE A 318 -10.88 -13.41 3.15
CA ILE A 318 -11.67 -13.04 1.97
C ILE A 318 -13.14 -13.34 2.30
N GLY A 319 -13.89 -12.27 2.52
CA GLY A 319 -15.27 -12.31 3.00
C GLY A 319 -16.30 -12.63 1.92
N HIS A 320 -17.57 -12.47 2.29
CA HIS A 320 -18.69 -12.69 1.39
C HIS A 320 -18.80 -11.58 0.33
N PRO A 321 -19.09 -11.92 -0.94
CA PRO A 321 -19.29 -10.92 -1.98
C PRO A 321 -20.59 -10.13 -1.73
N ILE A 322 -20.51 -8.83 -1.91
CA ILE A 322 -21.66 -7.94 -1.95
C ILE A 322 -22.05 -7.78 -3.40
N HIS A 323 -23.21 -8.33 -3.74
CA HIS A 323 -23.72 -8.27 -5.09
C HIS A 323 -24.13 -6.84 -5.44
N VAL A 324 -23.72 -6.38 -6.62
CA VAL A 324 -24.05 -5.04 -7.12
C VAL A 324 -24.80 -5.12 -8.44
N THR A 325 -25.86 -4.33 -8.56
CA THR A 325 -26.56 -4.12 -9.83
C THR A 325 -25.78 -3.12 -10.67
N GLN A 326 -25.49 -3.45 -11.93
CA GLN A 326 -24.72 -2.56 -12.77
C GLN A 326 -25.50 -1.28 -13.12
N THR A 327 -24.97 -0.13 -12.72
CA THR A 327 -25.57 1.19 -13.00
C THR A 327 -24.49 2.16 -13.48
N GLU A 328 -24.66 2.78 -14.65
CA GLU A 328 -23.66 3.70 -15.23
C GLU A 328 -23.43 4.95 -14.34
N ASN A 329 -24.52 5.50 -13.80
CA ASN A 329 -24.50 6.67 -12.94
C ASN A 329 -25.22 6.38 -11.63
N PRO A 330 -24.57 5.62 -10.70
CA PRO A 330 -25.23 5.25 -9.46
C PRO A 330 -25.43 6.49 -8.59
N SER A 331 -26.57 6.52 -7.91
CA SER A 331 -26.92 7.58 -6.97
C SER A 331 -26.03 7.52 -5.72
N VAL A 332 -26.00 8.60 -4.94
CA VAL A 332 -25.22 8.61 -3.70
C VAL A 332 -25.81 7.64 -2.69
N GLU A 333 -27.14 7.48 -2.70
CA GLU A 333 -27.90 6.59 -1.85
C GLU A 333 -27.58 5.13 -2.14
N GLU A 334 -27.52 4.75 -3.41
CA GLU A 334 -27.11 3.40 -3.84
C GLU A 334 -25.66 3.09 -3.40
N VAL A 335 -24.74 4.02 -3.65
CA VAL A 335 -23.33 3.85 -3.25
C VAL A 335 -23.20 3.72 -1.73
N ARG A 336 -23.97 4.49 -0.95
CA ARG A 336 -23.97 4.40 0.52
C ARG A 336 -24.62 3.13 1.04
N ALA A 337 -25.66 2.62 0.38
CA ALA A 337 -26.27 1.34 0.74
C ALA A 337 -25.26 0.18 0.59
N VAL A 338 -24.53 0.15 -0.53
CA VAL A 338 -23.45 -0.83 -0.73
C VAL A 338 -22.30 -0.61 0.25
N GLN A 339 -21.92 0.64 0.55
CA GLN A 339 -20.91 0.95 1.56
C GLN A 339 -21.30 0.42 2.94
N LYS A 340 -22.56 0.54 3.33
CA LYS A 340 -23.06 0.04 4.60
C LYS A 340 -22.87 -1.48 4.70
N GLN A 341 -23.29 -2.24 3.68
CA GLN A 341 -23.07 -3.69 3.62
C GLN A 341 -21.59 -4.06 3.65
N TYR A 342 -20.76 -3.27 2.97
CA TYR A 342 -19.31 -3.45 2.96
C TYR A 342 -18.66 -3.27 4.33
N ILE A 343 -19.09 -2.25 5.08
CA ILE A 343 -18.61 -2.01 6.45
C ILE A 343 -19.11 -3.12 7.38
N GLU A 344 -20.40 -3.48 7.30
CA GLU A 344 -21.00 -4.54 8.12
C GLU A 344 -20.27 -5.88 7.93
N GLU A 345 -19.87 -6.20 6.70
CA GLU A 345 -19.12 -7.43 6.42
C GLU A 345 -17.67 -7.37 6.94
N LEU A 346 -16.98 -6.21 6.85
CA LEU A 346 -15.67 -6.04 7.49
C LEU A 346 -15.75 -6.18 9.02
N GLU A 347 -16.78 -5.60 9.64
CA GLU A 347 -17.04 -5.73 11.07
C GLU A 347 -17.35 -7.18 11.45
N ARG A 348 -18.14 -7.89 10.65
CA ARG A 348 -18.41 -9.33 10.86
C ARG A 348 -17.12 -10.14 10.83
N ILE A 349 -16.27 -9.96 9.81
CA ILE A 349 -14.96 -10.64 9.71
C ILE A 349 -14.12 -10.34 10.96
N TRP A 350 -14.03 -9.07 11.36
CA TRP A 350 -13.31 -8.66 12.56
C TRP A 350 -13.84 -9.39 13.80
N HIS A 351 -15.15 -9.33 14.07
CA HIS A 351 -15.76 -9.97 15.23
C HIS A 351 -15.60 -11.50 15.24
N THR A 352 -15.58 -12.12 14.07
CA THR A 352 -15.43 -13.57 13.92
C THR A 352 -13.99 -14.03 14.25
N TYR A 353 -12.98 -13.28 13.79
CA TYR A 353 -11.60 -13.78 13.80
C TYR A 353 -10.63 -13.01 14.72
N LYS A 354 -11.02 -11.87 15.30
CA LYS A 354 -10.13 -11.03 16.13
C LYS A 354 -9.50 -11.77 17.32
N ASP A 355 -10.21 -12.70 17.94
CA ASP A 355 -9.69 -13.44 19.10
C ASP A 355 -8.69 -14.55 18.69
N VAL A 356 -8.70 -14.92 17.41
CA VAL A 356 -7.76 -15.89 16.84
C VAL A 356 -6.51 -15.20 16.32
N PHE A 357 -6.67 -14.15 15.50
CA PHE A 357 -5.56 -13.54 14.76
C PHE A 357 -5.10 -12.18 15.31
N ALA A 358 -5.93 -11.47 16.09
CA ALA A 358 -5.59 -10.17 16.70
C ALA A 358 -5.51 -10.27 18.24
N LYS A 359 -4.78 -11.28 18.76
CA LYS A 359 -4.63 -11.53 20.20
C LYS A 359 -3.93 -10.39 20.95
N THR A 360 -3.06 -9.65 20.26
CA THR A 360 -2.29 -8.53 20.81
C THR A 360 -2.93 -7.17 20.51
N ARG A 361 -4.21 -7.14 20.15
CA ARG A 361 -4.92 -5.89 19.86
C ARG A 361 -4.96 -4.99 21.08
N THR A 362 -4.76 -3.70 20.87
CA THR A 362 -4.83 -2.67 21.92
C THR A 362 -6.20 -2.00 21.97
N ARG A 363 -6.96 -2.07 20.88
CA ARG A 363 -8.34 -1.58 20.75
C ARG A 363 -9.10 -2.33 19.66
N GLU A 364 -10.41 -2.11 19.63
CA GLU A 364 -11.31 -2.64 18.61
C GLU A 364 -11.15 -1.91 17.26
N LEU A 365 -11.66 -2.54 16.20
CA LEU A 365 -11.74 -1.97 14.85
C LEU A 365 -12.43 -0.61 14.87
N SER A 366 -11.87 0.36 14.15
CA SER A 366 -12.42 1.71 14.02
C SER A 366 -12.51 2.11 12.56
N ILE A 367 -13.69 2.57 12.13
CA ILE A 367 -13.90 3.10 10.78
C ILE A 367 -13.75 4.63 10.80
N ILE A 368 -12.63 5.11 10.26
CA ILE A 368 -12.24 6.52 10.23
C ILE A 368 -12.50 7.17 8.85
N ASP A 369 -12.37 8.49 8.83
CA ASP A 369 -12.75 9.38 7.71
C ASP A 369 -11.89 9.24 6.44
#